data_AF-A0A928SPJ8-F1
#
_entry.id   AF-A0A928SPJ8-F1
#
_cell.length_a   1.000
_cell.length_b   1.000
_cell.length_c   1.000
_cell.angle_alpha   90.00
_cell.angle_beta   90.00
_cell.angle_gamma   90.00
#
_symmetry.space_group_name_H-M   'P 1'
#
loop_
_entity.id
_entity.type
_entity.pdbx_description
1 polymer ?
#
loop_
_entity_poly.entity_id
_entity_poly.type
_entity_poly.pdbx_seq_one_letter_code
_entity_poly.pdbx_strand_id
1 'polypeptide(L)'
;MRSDDRLSDQVLWQSDGHLSELALTAFADGERALLSAAAEEHAEGCDACTARLGQLALLSVSVSEALLENPLPVRAPEPFPAWAVVVGLVLAGVGAVPALWDLPLWLTELPRALVQSTPIALRVLGSLIKAASNAGPSLLVVWVAATLVLGSLGFLVARQVPRRTEWKGARA
;
A
#
# COMPACT_ATOMS: atom_id res chain seq x y z
N MET A 1 3.00 -0.38 19.37
CA MET A 1 3.95 -0.84 18.32
C MET A 1 4.52 -2.17 18.75
N ARG A 2 4.59 -3.12 17.83
CA ARG A 2 5.22 -4.42 18.11
C ARG A 2 6.73 -4.24 18.04
N SER A 3 7.49 -5.03 18.79
CA SER A 3 8.95 -5.02 18.73
C SER A 3 9.52 -5.34 17.35
N ASP A 4 8.70 -5.87 16.43
CA ASP A 4 9.05 -6.18 15.04
C ASP A 4 9.13 -4.96 14.11
N ASP A 5 8.73 -3.76 14.55
CA ASP A 5 8.73 -2.57 13.69
C ASP A 5 10.11 -1.86 13.64
N ARG A 6 11.12 -2.34 14.40
CA ARG A 6 12.48 -1.77 14.43
C ARG A 6 13.35 -2.27 13.29
N LEU A 7 14.24 -1.41 12.81
CA LEU A 7 15.27 -1.81 11.84
C LEU A 7 16.21 -2.84 12.48
N SER A 8 16.65 -3.80 11.67
CA SER A 8 17.64 -4.78 12.12
C SER A 8 19.02 -4.14 12.29
N ASP A 9 19.85 -4.67 13.19
CA ASP A 9 21.18 -4.12 13.44
C ASP A 9 22.08 -4.11 12.20
N GLN A 10 21.90 -5.07 11.28
CA GLN A 10 22.63 -5.10 10.00
C GLN A 10 22.32 -3.90 9.11
N VAL A 11 21.15 -3.28 9.29
CA VAL A 11 20.73 -2.07 8.57
C VAL A 11 21.10 -0.82 9.35
N LEU A 12 21.08 -0.86 10.68
CA LEU A 12 21.41 0.28 11.54
C LEU A 12 22.90 0.64 11.52
N TRP A 13 23.78 -0.36 11.41
CA TRP A 13 25.22 -0.18 11.57
C TRP A 13 26.00 -0.43 10.29
N GLN A 14 27.04 0.37 10.10
CA GLN A 14 28.08 0.15 9.10
C GLN A 14 29.17 -0.77 9.66
N SER A 15 29.98 -1.35 8.77
CA SER A 15 31.08 -2.24 9.16
C SER A 15 32.19 -1.55 9.97
N ASP A 16 32.23 -0.22 9.95
CA ASP A 16 33.17 0.62 10.70
C ASP A 16 32.68 0.99 12.11
N GLY A 17 31.48 0.53 12.50
CA GLY A 17 30.89 0.81 13.81
C GLY A 17 30.16 2.16 13.90
N HIS A 18 29.97 2.86 12.79
CA HIS A 18 29.11 4.05 12.71
C HIS A 18 27.70 3.71 12.28
N LEU A 19 26.79 4.66 12.47
CA LEU A 19 25.43 4.51 11.99
C LEU A 19 25.37 4.58 10.46
N SER A 20 24.52 3.74 9.88
CA SER A 20 24.20 3.81 8.47
C SER A 20 23.51 5.13 8.14
N GLU A 21 23.57 5.52 6.87
CA GLU A 21 22.88 6.72 6.39
C GLU A 21 21.37 6.62 6.65
N LEU A 22 20.77 5.44 6.50
CA LEU A 22 19.36 5.22 6.80
C LEU A 22 19.05 5.47 8.28
N ALA A 23 19.90 5.00 9.19
CA ALA A 23 19.72 5.22 10.62
C ALA A 23 19.87 6.70 11.00
N LEU A 24 20.86 7.40 10.41
CA LEU A 24 21.05 8.84 10.62
C LEU A 24 19.87 9.66 10.08
N THR A 25 19.34 9.32 8.90
CA THR A 25 18.15 9.99 8.35
C THR A 25 16.92 9.73 9.20
N ALA A 26 16.67 8.49 9.62
CA ALA A 26 15.57 8.17 10.53
C ALA A 26 15.68 8.93 11.87
N PHE A 27 16.91 9.08 12.40
CA PHE A 27 17.16 9.89 13.60
C PHE A 27 16.84 11.38 13.35
N ALA A 28 17.29 11.93 12.22
CA ALA A 28 17.06 13.33 11.84
C ALA A 28 15.57 13.65 11.61
N ASP A 29 14.81 12.71 11.04
CA ASP A 29 13.37 12.85 10.80
C ASP A 29 12.53 12.69 12.07
N GLY A 30 13.14 12.35 13.20
CA GLY A 30 12.46 12.11 14.47
C GLY A 30 11.80 10.73 14.58
N GLU A 31 12.04 9.84 13.61
CA GLU A 31 11.54 8.46 13.56
C GLU A 31 12.33 7.52 14.48
N ARG A 32 12.60 7.98 15.72
CA ARG A 32 13.41 7.26 16.72
C ARG A 32 12.85 5.87 17.05
N ALA A 33 11.55 5.67 16.87
CA ALA A 33 10.92 4.38 17.12
C ALA A 33 11.42 3.25 16.19
N LEU A 34 12.03 3.59 15.04
CA LEU A 34 12.66 2.66 14.12
C LEU A 34 14.07 2.22 14.58
N LEU A 35 14.65 2.94 15.56
CA LEU A 35 16.02 2.74 16.02
C LEU A 35 16.06 1.86 17.29
N SER A 36 17.19 1.19 17.48
CA SER A 36 17.51 0.58 18.76
C SER A 36 18.04 1.64 19.74
N ALA A 37 17.89 1.41 21.05
CA ALA A 37 18.36 2.37 22.06
C ALA A 37 19.88 2.63 21.96
N ALA A 38 20.65 1.60 21.59
CA ALA A 38 22.10 1.74 21.37
C ALA A 38 22.42 2.63 20.16
N ALA A 39 21.60 2.58 19.11
CA ALA A 39 21.76 3.46 17.95
C ALA A 39 21.44 4.92 18.31
N GLU A 40 20.39 5.17 19.09
CA GLU A 40 20.06 6.51 19.59
C GLU A 40 21.20 7.08 20.46
N GLU A 41 21.69 6.29 21.43
CA GLU A 41 22.80 6.70 22.30
C GLU A 41 24.07 6.99 21.50
N HIS A 42 24.38 6.17 20.49
CA HIS A 42 25.54 6.40 19.62
C HIS A 42 25.39 7.65 18.74
N ALA A 43 24.19 7.93 18.22
CA ALA A 43 23.94 9.14 17.44
C ALA A 43 24.23 10.41 18.25
N GLU A 44 23.86 10.40 19.54
CA GLU A 44 24.04 11.53 20.46
C GLU A 44 25.47 11.61 21.02
N GLY A 45 26.19 10.48 21.12
CA GLY A 45 27.53 10.41 21.71
C GLY A 45 28.71 10.38 20.73
N CYS A 46 28.49 10.09 19.45
CA CYS A 46 29.55 9.96 18.46
C CYS A 46 29.75 11.25 17.65
N ASP A 47 30.93 11.87 17.77
CA ASP A 47 31.30 13.10 17.03
C ASP A 47 31.21 12.93 15.51
N ALA A 48 31.64 11.77 14.99
CA ALA A 48 31.60 11.50 13.55
C ALA A 48 30.17 11.40 13.02
N CYS A 49 29.27 10.72 13.75
CA CYS A 49 27.85 10.63 13.41
C CYS A 49 27.17 12.00 13.53
N THR A 50 27.51 12.78 14.56
CA THR A 50 27.00 14.15 14.75
C THR A 50 27.43 15.08 13.61
N ALA A 51 28.68 15.00 13.17
CA ALA A 51 29.18 15.77 12.03
C ALA A 51 28.44 15.39 10.73
N ARG A 52 28.17 14.10 10.50
CA ARG A 52 27.38 13.62 9.36
C ARG A 52 25.93 14.11 9.41
N LEU A 53 25.28 14.11 10.58
CA LEU A 53 23.95 14.69 10.76
C LEU A 53 23.93 16.19 10.41
N GLY A 54 24.95 16.95 10.84
CA GLY A 54 25.09 18.35 10.47
C GLY A 54 25.21 18.56 8.95
N GLN A 55 25.98 17.71 8.26
CA GLN A 55 26.09 17.74 6.80
C GLN A 55 24.75 17.43 6.11
N LEU A 56 24.01 16.43 6.59
CA LEU A 56 22.67 16.10 6.08
C LEU A 56 21.69 17.26 6.28
N ALA A 57 21.74 17.95 7.42
CA ALA A 57 20.91 19.13 7.69
C ALA A 57 21.24 20.28 6.72
N LEU A 58 22.52 20.57 6.48
CA LEU A 58 22.94 21.58 5.50
C LEU A 58 22.54 21.19 4.07
N LEU A 59 22.60 19.91 3.72
CA LEU A 59 22.14 19.41 2.43
C LEU A 59 20.62 19.58 2.27
N SER A 60 19.84 19.34 3.33
CA SER A 60 18.39 19.56 3.32
C SER A 60 18.02 21.03 3.07
N VAL A 61 18.76 21.96 3.67
CA VAL A 61 18.60 23.40 3.43
C VAL A 61 18.92 23.74 1.97
N SER A 62 20.07 23.28 1.45
CA SER A 62 20.45 23.59 0.07
C SER A 62 19.51 22.99 -0.98
N VAL A 63 18.99 21.78 -0.73
CA VAL A 63 17.94 21.19 -1.57
C VAL A 63 16.66 22.01 -1.51
N SER A 64 16.27 22.49 -0.33
CA SER A 64 15.08 23.33 -0.16
C SER A 64 15.23 24.67 -0.89
N GLU A 65 16.39 25.31 -0.80
CA GLU A 65 16.72 26.54 -1.53
C GLU A 65 16.70 26.29 -3.05
N ALA A 66 17.33 25.22 -3.52
CA ALA A 66 17.33 24.86 -4.95
C ALA A 66 15.91 24.60 -5.49
N LEU A 67 15.02 23.99 -4.68
CA LEU A 67 13.62 23.77 -5.03
C LEU A 67 12.80 25.07 -5.06
N LEU A 68 13.15 26.07 -4.24
CA LEU A 68 12.52 27.39 -4.26
C LEU A 68 12.98 28.21 -5.48
N GLU A 69 14.26 28.12 -5.84
CA GLU A 69 14.82 28.80 -7.02
C GLU A 69 14.32 28.18 -8.33
N ASN A 70 14.16 26.86 -8.35
CA ASN A 70 13.68 26.10 -9.49
C ASN A 70 12.41 25.34 -9.11
N PRO A 71 11.27 26.03 -8.94
CA PRO A 71 10.03 25.36 -8.58
C PRO A 71 9.72 24.32 -9.65
N LEU A 72 9.77 23.05 -9.25
CA LEU A 72 9.32 21.97 -10.10
C LEU A 72 7.86 22.27 -10.49
N PRO A 73 7.46 22.02 -11.75
CA PRO A 73 6.08 22.23 -12.15
C PRO A 73 5.20 21.37 -11.26
N VAL A 74 4.53 22.00 -10.29
CA VAL A 74 3.54 21.35 -9.43
C VAL A 74 2.40 20.97 -10.36
N ARG A 75 2.40 19.70 -10.78
CA ARG A 75 1.33 19.18 -11.62
C ARG A 75 0.06 19.26 -10.80
N ALA A 76 -0.89 20.08 -11.25
CA ALA A 76 -2.18 20.19 -10.61
C ALA A 76 -2.77 18.77 -10.47
N PRO A 77 -3.37 18.43 -9.31
CA PRO A 77 -4.03 17.16 -9.16
C PRO A 77 -5.07 17.01 -10.27
N GLU A 78 -4.96 15.94 -11.07
CA GLU A 78 -5.97 15.65 -12.08
C GLU A 78 -7.31 15.42 -11.36
N PRO A 79 -8.44 15.90 -11.92
CA PRO A 79 -9.73 15.79 -11.25
C PRO A 79 -10.08 14.33 -11.01
N PHE A 80 -10.45 14.01 -9.77
CA PHE A 80 -10.86 12.67 -9.38
C PHE A 80 -12.03 12.20 -10.28
N PRO A 81 -11.95 11.02 -10.93
CA PRO A 81 -12.96 10.55 -11.86
C PRO A 81 -14.20 10.03 -11.12
N ALA A 82 -14.95 10.94 -10.50
CA ALA A 82 -16.13 10.63 -9.69
C ALA A 82 -17.17 9.78 -10.45
N TRP A 83 -17.31 10.03 -11.76
CA TRP A 83 -18.22 9.27 -12.61
C TRP A 83 -17.86 7.78 -12.66
N ALA A 84 -16.57 7.43 -12.70
CA ALA A 84 -16.13 6.04 -12.76
C ALA A 84 -16.45 5.30 -11.46
N VAL A 85 -16.29 6.00 -10.32
CA VAL A 85 -16.69 5.47 -9.00
C VAL A 85 -18.20 5.27 -8.92
N VAL A 86 -18.98 6.25 -9.38
CA VAL A 86 -20.45 6.15 -9.41
C VAL A 86 -20.89 4.97 -10.29
N VAL A 87 -20.32 4.82 -11.48
CA VAL A 87 -20.62 3.69 -12.38
C VAL A 87 -20.27 2.36 -11.70
N GLY A 88 -19.10 2.28 -11.05
CA GLY A 88 -18.70 1.09 -10.29
C GLY A 88 -19.67 0.76 -9.15
N LEU A 89 -20.10 1.78 -8.40
CA LEU A 89 -21.05 1.63 -7.28
C LEU A 89 -22.43 1.17 -7.76
N VAL A 90 -22.91 1.73 -8.88
CA VAL A 90 -24.19 1.33 -9.49
C VAL A 90 -24.11 -0.12 -9.98
N LEU A 91 -23.06 -0.49 -10.69
CA LEU A 91 -22.86 -1.87 -11.15
C LEU A 91 -22.78 -2.86 -9.98
N ALA A 92 -22.04 -2.50 -8.93
CA ALA A 92 -21.96 -3.31 -7.70
C ALA A 92 -23.34 -3.43 -7.02
N GLY A 93 -24.09 -2.34 -6.92
CA GLY A 93 -25.43 -2.31 -6.36
C GLY A 93 -26.39 -3.20 -7.14
N VAL A 94 -26.41 -3.10 -8.48
CA VAL A 94 -27.24 -3.95 -9.35
C VAL A 94 -26.88 -5.43 -9.19
N GLY A 95 -25.59 -5.76 -9.13
CA GLY A 95 -25.13 -7.13 -8.88
C GLY A 95 -25.51 -7.66 -7.49
N ALA A 96 -25.68 -6.79 -6.50
CA ALA A 96 -26.08 -7.14 -5.14
C ALA A 96 -27.61 -7.21 -4.93
N VAL A 97 -28.44 -6.77 -5.89
CA VAL A 97 -29.91 -6.76 -5.77
C VAL A 97 -30.48 -8.14 -5.38
N PRO A 98 -30.07 -9.28 -5.97
CA PRO A 98 -30.60 -10.57 -5.57
C PRO A 98 -30.31 -10.89 -4.09
N ALA A 99 -29.12 -10.53 -3.60
CA ALA A 99 -28.72 -10.75 -2.22
C ALA A 99 -29.48 -9.84 -1.23
N LEU A 100 -29.88 -8.63 -1.68
CA LEU A 100 -30.69 -7.71 -0.88
C LEU A 100 -32.14 -8.19 -0.73
N TRP A 101 -32.64 -9.04 -1.62
CA TRP A 101 -34.00 -9.56 -1.54
C TRP A 101 -34.19 -10.58 -0.41
N ASP A 102 -33.12 -11.32 -0.06
CA ASP A 102 -33.12 -12.34 1.00
C ASP A 102 -32.70 -11.78 2.38
N LEU A 103 -32.38 -10.49 2.45
CA LEU A 103 -31.84 -9.81 3.62
C LEU A 103 -32.76 -9.82 4.88
N PRO A 104 -34.10 -9.69 4.78
CA PRO A 104 -34.95 -9.70 5.98
C PRO A 104 -35.03 -11.09 6.65
N LEU A 105 -34.79 -12.18 5.91
CA LEU A 105 -34.72 -13.54 6.45
C LEU A 105 -33.35 -13.84 7.08
N TRP A 106 -32.30 -13.19 6.58
CA TRP A 106 -30.92 -13.41 7.04
C TRP A 106 -30.60 -12.70 8.36
N LEU A 107 -31.19 -11.51 8.59
CA LEU A 107 -30.99 -10.72 9.81
C LEU A 107 -31.48 -11.43 11.09
N THR A 108 -32.52 -12.26 10.99
CA THR A 108 -33.07 -13.00 12.13
C THR A 108 -32.27 -14.26 12.49
N GLU A 109 -31.51 -14.82 11.54
CA GLU A 109 -30.73 -16.06 11.71
C GLU A 109 -29.22 -15.82 11.90
N LEU A 110 -28.76 -14.58 11.79
CA LEU A 110 -27.36 -14.15 11.84
C LEU A 110 -26.54 -14.72 13.03
N PRO A 111 -27.03 -14.71 14.28
CA PRO A 111 -26.25 -15.25 15.40
C PRO A 111 -26.15 -16.78 15.42
N ARG A 112 -27.14 -17.50 14.86
CA ARG A 112 -27.07 -18.97 14.70
C ARG A 112 -26.25 -19.37 13.47
N ALA A 113 -26.38 -18.60 12.38
CA ALA A 113 -25.65 -18.81 11.14
C ALA A 113 -24.14 -18.65 11.35
N LEU A 114 -23.66 -17.65 12.09
CA LEU A 114 -22.21 -17.47 12.33
C LEU A 114 -21.54 -18.64 13.07
N VAL A 115 -22.27 -19.34 13.95
CA VAL A 115 -21.74 -20.48 14.71
C VAL A 115 -21.81 -21.80 13.94
N GLN A 116 -22.79 -21.95 13.03
CA GLN A 116 -23.00 -23.19 12.26
C GLN A 116 -22.49 -23.15 10.81
N SER A 117 -22.24 -21.97 10.24
CA SER A 117 -21.89 -21.82 8.82
C SER A 117 -20.40 -21.94 8.50
N THR A 118 -19.50 -21.92 9.47
CA THR A 118 -18.05 -22.13 9.25
C THR A 118 -17.73 -23.44 8.52
N PRO A 119 -18.25 -24.61 8.92
CA PRO A 119 -18.00 -25.86 8.21
C PRO A 119 -18.77 -25.97 6.87
N ILE A 120 -19.88 -25.24 6.74
CA ILE A 120 -20.70 -25.22 5.51
C ILE A 120 -20.06 -24.32 4.46
N ALA A 121 -19.52 -23.15 4.84
CA ALA A 121 -18.78 -22.26 3.96
C ALA A 121 -17.55 -22.96 3.37
N LEU A 122 -16.82 -23.74 4.17
CA LEU A 122 -15.72 -24.57 3.68
C LEU A 122 -16.18 -25.66 2.70
N ARG A 123 -17.34 -26.29 2.93
CA ARG A 123 -17.94 -27.25 1.99
C ARG A 123 -18.47 -26.60 0.72
N VAL A 124 -19.07 -25.41 0.81
CA VAL A 124 -19.57 -24.64 -0.33
C VAL A 124 -18.42 -24.10 -1.17
N LEU A 125 -17.33 -23.65 -0.54
CA LEU A 125 -16.11 -23.30 -1.24
C LEU A 125 -15.52 -24.52 -1.96
N GLY A 126 -15.47 -25.67 -1.29
CA GLY A 126 -15.05 -26.93 -1.89
C GLY A 126 -15.96 -27.40 -3.04
N SER A 127 -17.26 -27.19 -2.94
CA SER A 127 -18.21 -27.55 -4.00
C SER A 127 -18.21 -26.55 -5.15
N LEU A 128 -17.94 -25.27 -4.91
CA LEU A 128 -17.70 -24.26 -5.95
C LEU A 128 -16.42 -24.55 -6.72
N ILE A 129 -15.35 -25.00 -6.05
CA ILE A 129 -14.11 -25.45 -6.71
C ILE A 129 -14.39 -26.69 -7.59
N LYS A 130 -15.18 -27.65 -7.09
CA LYS A 130 -15.60 -28.84 -7.86
C LYS A 130 -16.62 -28.53 -8.97
N ALA A 131 -17.48 -27.54 -8.77
CA ALA A 131 -18.45 -27.08 -9.76
C ALA A 131 -17.75 -26.27 -10.85
N ALA A 132 -16.74 -25.47 -10.51
CA ALA A 132 -15.88 -24.80 -11.47
C ALA A 132 -15.10 -25.79 -12.34
N SER A 133 -14.72 -26.96 -11.81
CA SER A 133 -14.11 -28.02 -12.62
C SER A 133 -15.09 -28.79 -13.51
N ASN A 134 -16.39 -28.77 -13.20
CA ASN A 134 -17.46 -29.47 -13.94
C ASN A 134 -18.40 -28.52 -14.71
N ALA A 135 -18.13 -27.22 -14.65
CA ALA A 135 -18.93 -26.19 -15.25
C ALA A 135 -18.84 -26.28 -16.77
N GLY A 136 -19.99 -26.50 -17.41
CA GLY A 136 -20.09 -26.39 -18.87
C GLY A 136 -19.64 -25.01 -19.37
N PRO A 137 -19.41 -24.88 -20.69
CA PRO A 137 -18.73 -23.72 -21.29
C PRO A 137 -19.35 -22.35 -20.94
N SER A 138 -20.64 -22.29 -20.58
CA SER A 138 -21.33 -21.05 -20.19
C SER A 138 -20.82 -20.40 -18.90
N LEU A 139 -20.49 -21.18 -17.87
CA LEU A 139 -19.95 -20.65 -16.61
C LEU A 139 -18.50 -20.18 -16.77
N LEU A 140 -17.74 -20.85 -17.65
CA LEU A 140 -16.39 -20.47 -18.03
C LEU A 140 -16.39 -19.10 -18.74
N VAL A 141 -17.38 -18.86 -19.62
CA VAL A 141 -17.57 -17.55 -20.27
C VAL A 141 -17.85 -16.44 -19.26
N VAL A 142 -18.69 -16.67 -18.25
CA VAL A 142 -18.99 -15.66 -17.22
C VAL A 142 -17.76 -15.35 -16.35
N TRP A 143 -16.99 -16.38 -15.98
CA TRP A 143 -15.75 -16.20 -15.22
C TRP A 143 -14.67 -15.44 -16.02
N VAL A 144 -14.51 -15.79 -17.29
CA VAL A 144 -13.56 -15.11 -18.19
C VAL A 144 -14.00 -13.66 -18.42
N ALA A 145 -15.30 -13.42 -18.61
CA ALA A 145 -15.83 -12.06 -18.73
C ALA A 145 -15.59 -11.23 -17.46
N ALA A 146 -15.85 -11.79 -16.27
CA ALA A 146 -15.63 -11.09 -15.00
C ALA A 146 -14.14 -10.77 -14.76
N THR A 147 -13.24 -11.72 -15.03
CA THR A 147 -11.79 -11.50 -14.91
C THR A 147 -11.25 -10.51 -15.93
N LEU A 148 -11.77 -10.51 -17.16
CA LEU A 148 -11.44 -9.48 -18.17
C LEU A 148 -11.93 -8.09 -17.75
N VAL A 149 -13.16 -7.98 -17.23
CA VAL A 149 -13.71 -6.70 -16.74
C VAL A 149 -12.89 -6.18 -15.57
N LEU A 150 -12.63 -7.01 -14.56
CA LEU A 150 -11.83 -6.60 -13.40
C LEU A 150 -10.37 -6.28 -13.79
N GLY A 151 -9.77 -7.10 -14.66
CA GLY A 151 -8.40 -6.89 -15.14
C GLY A 151 -8.26 -5.60 -15.97
N SER A 152 -9.23 -5.31 -16.84
CA SER A 152 -9.23 -4.08 -17.63
C SER A 152 -9.44 -2.83 -16.76
N LEU A 153 -10.33 -2.90 -15.76
CA LEU A 153 -10.51 -1.83 -14.78
C LEU A 153 -9.23 -1.57 -13.98
N GLY A 154 -8.59 -2.63 -13.47
CA GLY A 154 -7.31 -2.54 -12.77
C GLY A 154 -6.20 -1.95 -13.65
N PHE A 155 -6.14 -2.34 -14.93
CA PHE A 155 -5.17 -1.80 -15.88
C PHE A 155 -5.39 -0.32 -16.19
N LEU A 156 -6.65 0.11 -16.36
CA LEU A 156 -7.00 1.51 -16.59
C LEU A 156 -6.63 2.39 -15.39
N VAL A 157 -6.94 1.92 -14.17
CA VAL A 157 -6.53 2.60 -12.93
C VAL A 157 -5.00 2.67 -12.82
N ALA A 158 -4.29 1.56 -13.06
CA ALA A 158 -2.82 1.53 -13.01
C ALA A 158 -2.16 2.44 -14.06
N ARG A 159 -2.82 2.69 -15.19
CA ARG A 159 -2.37 3.66 -16.19
C ARG A 159 -2.63 5.11 -15.82
N GLN A 160 -3.65 5.37 -14.99
CA GLN A 160 -3.94 6.69 -14.46
C GLN A 160 -3.04 7.06 -13.27
N VAL A 161 -2.42 6.08 -12.62
CA VAL A 161 -1.35 6.35 -11.65
C VAL A 161 -0.16 6.95 -12.41
N PRO A 162 0.21 8.22 -12.16
CA PRO A 162 1.36 8.82 -12.83
C PRO A 162 2.60 8.01 -12.44
N ARG A 163 3.21 7.35 -13.43
CA ARG A 163 4.52 6.73 -13.25
C ARG A 163 5.47 7.87 -12.89
N ARG A 164 6.16 7.77 -11.75
CA ARG A 164 7.33 8.60 -11.44
C ARG A 164 8.25 8.48 -12.65
N THR A 165 8.22 9.49 -13.52
CA THR A 165 9.11 9.54 -14.67
C THR A 165 10.51 9.61 -14.09
N GLU A 166 11.31 8.59 -14.41
CA GLU A 166 12.72 8.51 -14.07
C GLU A 166 13.36 9.87 -14.33
N TRP A 167 13.93 10.43 -13.26
CA TRP A 167 14.76 11.63 -13.31
C TRP A 167 15.92 11.33 -14.26
N LYS A 168 15.78 11.72 -15.53
CA LYS A 168 16.90 11.76 -16.45
C LYS A 168 17.80 12.88 -15.95
N GLY A 169 18.79 12.49 -15.16
CA GLY A 169 19.78 13.38 -14.58
C GLY A 169 20.20 14.41 -15.63
N ALA A 170 20.00 15.68 -15.29
CA ALA A 170 20.60 16.78 -16.00
C ALA A 170 22.11 16.52 -15.99
N ARG A 171 22.66 16.09 -17.12
CA ARG A 171 24.10 16.13 -17.33
C ARG A 171 24.47 17.61 -17.35
N ALA A 172 25.25 17.99 -16.35
CA ALA A 172 25.95 19.26 -16.27
C ALA A 172 26.84 19.49 -17.50
#